data_AF-A0A3S3D0S4-F1
#
_entry.id   AF-A0A3S3D0S4-F1
#
_cell.length_a   1.000
_cell.length_b   1.000
_cell.length_c   1.000
_cell.angle_alpha   90.00
_cell.angle_beta   90.00
_cell.angle_gamma   90.00
#
_symmetry.space_group_name_H-M   'P 1'
#
loop_
_entity.id
_entity.type
_entity.pdbx_description
1 polymer ?
#
loop_
_entity_poly.entity_id
_entity_poly.type
_entity_poly.pdbx_seq_one_letter_code
_entity_poly.pdbx_strand_id
1 'polypeptide(L)' 'GDPATPIAFEAALAVSALSLLRGDTVARLRICPNCSWLFVDRSRNSSRLWCDMAVCGNRQKANRYYRRRTAAREATNV' A
#
# COMPACT_ATOMS: atom_id res chain seq x y z
N GLY A 1 17.92 15.31 -13.49
CA GLY A 1 19.23 15.63 -14.06
C GLY A 1 19.60 14.57 -15.07
N ASP A 2 20.72 14.77 -15.77
CA ASP A 2 21.38 13.71 -16.52
C ASP A 2 21.80 12.60 -15.53
N PRO A 3 21.38 11.33 -15.73
CA PRO A 3 21.78 10.23 -14.85
C PRO A 3 23.30 10.00 -14.81
N ALA A 4 24.05 10.50 -15.81
CA ALA A 4 25.51 10.45 -15.81
C ALA A 4 26.14 11.47 -14.86
N THR A 5 25.44 12.54 -14.50
CA THR A 5 25.92 13.60 -13.58
C THR A 5 24.80 14.06 -12.64
N PRO A 6 24.37 13.23 -11.68
CA PRO A 6 23.30 13.59 -10.77
C PRO A 6 23.74 14.71 -9.82
N ILE A 7 22.89 15.72 -9.62
CA ILE A 7 23.03 16.64 -8.50
C ILE A 7 22.95 15.85 -7.18
N ALA A 8 23.62 16.31 -6.13
CA ALA A 8 23.78 15.55 -4.88
C ALA A 8 22.46 15.02 -4.29
N PHE A 9 21.36 15.76 -4.43
CA PHE A 9 20.03 15.33 -4.00
C PHE A 9 19.48 14.14 -4.80
N GLU A 10 19.65 14.13 -6.12
CA GLU A 10 19.21 13.02 -6.98
C GLU A 10 19.97 11.73 -6.65
N ALA A 11 21.28 11.85 -6.41
CA ALA A 11 22.10 10.73 -5.96
C ALA A 11 21.63 10.19 -4.59
N ALA A 12 21.36 11.08 -3.63
CA ALA A 12 20.85 10.69 -2.31
C ALA A 12 19.48 10.01 -2.40
N LEU A 13 18.58 10.52 -3.25
CA LEU A 13 17.27 9.92 -3.50
C LEU A 13 17.42 8.52 -4.11
N ALA A 14 18.28 8.36 -5.12
CA ALA A 14 18.54 7.07 -5.75
C ALA A 14 19.09 6.05 -4.75
N VAL A 15 20.07 6.44 -3.92
CA VAL A 15 20.63 5.56 -2.88
C VAL A 15 19.57 5.16 -1.84
N SER A 16 18.73 6.11 -1.42
CA SER A 16 17.62 5.84 -0.49
C SER A 16 16.61 4.85 -1.09
N ALA A 17 16.19 5.06 -2.35
CA ALA A 17 15.30 4.14 -3.05
C ALA A 17 15.92 2.74 -3.21
N LEU A 18 17.18 2.67 -3.62
CA LEU A 18 17.91 1.40 -3.76
C LEU A 18 18.10 0.68 -2.41
N SER A 19 18.16 1.41 -1.29
CA SER A 19 18.24 0.78 0.04
C SER A 19 16.97 -0.02 0.39
N LEU A 20 15.81 0.40 -0.11
CA LEU A 20 14.54 -0.33 0.05
C LEU A 20 14.51 -1.62 -0.76
N LEU A 21 15.38 -1.73 -1.78
CA LEU A 21 15.49 -2.92 -2.63
C LEU A 21 16.46 -3.98 -2.08
N ARG A 22 16.96 -3.83 -0.83
CA ARG A 22 17.89 -4.77 -0.23
C ARG A 22 17.22 -5.65 0.83
N GLY A 23 17.65 -6.91 0.88
CA GLY A 23 17.23 -7.90 1.89
C GLY A 23 15.72 -8.10 1.95
N ASP A 24 15.21 -8.35 3.16
CA ASP A 24 13.80 -8.67 3.41
C ASP A 24 12.83 -7.50 3.14
N THR A 25 13.35 -6.28 2.92
CA THR A 25 12.52 -5.10 2.65
C THR A 25 11.75 -5.25 1.34
N VAL A 26 12.36 -5.88 0.32
CA VAL A 26 11.71 -6.14 -0.98
C VAL A 26 10.47 -7.00 -0.80
N ALA A 27 10.57 -8.09 -0.02
CA ALA A 27 9.44 -8.97 0.27
C ALA A 27 8.33 -8.29 1.06
N ARG A 28 8.63 -7.16 1.73
CA ARG A 28 7.69 -6.35 2.49
C ARG A 28 7.14 -5.16 1.69
N LEU A 29 7.64 -4.88 0.49
CA LEU A 29 7.06 -3.86 -0.38
C LEU A 29 5.73 -4.35 -0.94
N ARG A 30 4.69 -3.56 -0.74
CA ARG A 30 3.34 -3.84 -1.22
C ARG A 30 2.74 -2.60 -1.86
N ILE A 31 1.82 -2.81 -2.80
CA ILE A 31 1.02 -1.74 -3.40
C ILE A 31 -0.38 -1.77 -2.79
N CYS A 32 -0.87 -0.61 -2.35
CA CYS A 32 -2.21 -0.54 -1.77
C CYS A 32 -3.30 -0.75 -2.83
N PRO A 33 -4.27 -1.66 -2.62
CA PRO A 33 -5.30 -1.95 -3.62
C PRO A 33 -6.33 -0.83 -3.78
N ASN A 34 -6.34 0.17 -2.89
CA ASN A 34 -7.31 1.27 -2.94
C ASN A 34 -6.76 2.53 -3.63
N CYS A 35 -5.49 2.86 -3.43
CA CYS A 35 -4.90 4.12 -3.92
C CYS A 35 -3.59 3.92 -4.70
N SER A 36 -3.15 2.68 -4.92
CA SER A 36 -1.94 2.32 -5.67
C SER A 36 -0.62 2.86 -5.09
N TRP A 37 -0.62 3.38 -3.85
CA TRP A 37 0.60 3.80 -3.19
C TRP A 37 1.47 2.60 -2.80
N LEU A 38 2.77 2.72 -3.05
CA LEU A 38 3.79 1.81 -2.54
C LEU A 38 3.99 2.02 -1.04
N PHE A 39 4.06 0.95 -0.27
CA PHE A 39 4.33 1.01 1.16
C PHE A 39 5.16 -0.18 1.63
N VAL A 40 5.85 -0.01 2.76
CA VAL A 40 6.59 -1.10 3.43
C VAL A 40 5.71 -1.70 4.52
N ASP A 41 5.51 -3.01 4.45
CA ASP A 41 4.79 -3.79 5.45
C ASP A 41 5.65 -4.05 6.70
N ARG A 42 5.51 -3.14 7.67
CA ARG A 42 6.16 -3.22 8.99
C ARG A 42 5.39 -4.06 10.01
N SER A 43 4.34 -4.78 9.61
CA SER A 43 3.64 -5.67 10.55
C SER A 43 4.51 -6.88 10.91
N ARG A 44 4.30 -7.41 12.12
CA ARG A 44 5.06 -8.54 12.67
C ARG A 44 5.10 -9.73 11.70
N ASN A 45 3.96 -10.05 11.09
CA ASN A 45 3.77 -11.22 10.25
C ASN A 45 3.67 -10.89 8.75
N SER A 46 4.09 -9.68 8.33
CA SER A 46 3.92 -9.20 6.95
C SER A 46 2.49 -9.40 6.41
N SER A 47 1.49 -9.00 7.20
CA SER A 47 0.07 -9.18 6.90
C SER A 47 -0.66 -7.88 6.57
N ARG A 48 0.05 -6.75 6.43
CA ARG A 48 -0.59 -5.45 6.16
C ARG A 48 -1.03 -5.37 4.70
N LEU A 49 -2.32 -5.10 4.48
CA LEU A 49 -2.91 -5.02 3.13
C LEU A 49 -3.13 -3.59 2.62
N TRP A 50 -2.97 -2.57 3.48
CA TRP A 50 -3.29 -1.17 3.15
C TRP A 50 -2.17 -0.22 3.58
N CYS A 51 -1.92 0.83 2.78
CA CYS A 51 -0.86 1.81 3.04
C CYS A 51 -1.06 2.59 4.34
N ASP A 52 -2.30 2.82 4.75
CA ASP A 52 -2.69 3.52 5.97
C ASP A 52 -4.02 3.00 6.51
N MET A 53 -4.13 2.88 7.84
CA MET A 53 -5.32 2.36 8.49
C MET A 53 -6.44 3.41 8.52
N ALA A 54 -6.12 4.67 8.81
CA ALA A 54 -7.11 5.75 8.91
C ALA A 54 -7.76 6.07 7.56
N VAL A 55 -6.99 5.98 6.47
CA VAL A 55 -7.46 6.25 5.11
C VAL A 55 -7.98 4.98 4.42
N CYS A 56 -7.07 4.10 3.99
CA CYS A 56 -7.44 2.97 3.12
C CYS A 56 -8.06 1.81 3.90
N GLY A 57 -7.59 1.55 5.13
CA GLY A 57 -8.14 0.49 5.97
C GLY A 57 -9.61 0.73 6.35
N ASN A 58 -9.96 1.96 6.73
CA ASN A 58 -11.34 2.34 7.05
C ASN A 58 -12.24 2.28 5.81
N ARG A 59 -11.76 2.74 4.64
CA ARG A 59 -12.50 2.63 3.37
C ARG A 59 -12.85 1.17 3.04
N GLN A 60 -11.90 0.25 3.24
CA GLN A 60 -12.13 -1.17 3.02
C GLN A 60 -13.13 -1.79 4.00
N LYS A 61 -13.11 -1.39 5.28
CA LYS A 61 -14.14 -1.79 6.26
C LYS A 61 -15.53 -1.30 5.83
N ALA A 62 -15.64 -0.05 5.42
CA ALA A 62 -16.90 0.53 4.94
C ALA A 62 -17.42 -0.22 3.70
N ASN A 63 -16.57 -0.46 2.70
CA ASN A 63 -16.94 -1.23 1.51
C ASN A 63 -17.45 -2.64 1.85
N ARG A 64 -16.79 -3.34 2.77
CA ARG A 64 -17.25 -4.67 3.22
C ARG A 64 -18.61 -4.60 3.92
N TYR A 65 -18.83 -3.59 4.75
CA TYR A 65 -20.12 -3.37 5.42
C TYR A 65 -21.24 -3.11 4.41
N TYR A 66 -21.02 -2.20 3.44
CA TYR A 66 -22.01 -1.90 2.41
C TYR A 66 -22.33 -3.13 1.56
N ARG A 67 -21.33 -3.87 1.08
CA ARG A 67 -21.54 -5.11 0.29
C ARG A 67 -22.42 -6.13 1.03
N ARG A 68 -22.18 -6.32 2.34
CA ARG A 68 -23.01 -7.23 3.16
C ARG A 68 -24.45 -6.74 3.27
N ARG A 69 -24.66 -5.43 3.46
CA ARG A 69 -26.02 -4.86 3.56
C ARG A 69 -26.77 -4.89 2.25
N THR A 70 -26.11 -4.60 1.13
CA THR A 70 -26.75 -4.69 -0.19
C THR A 70 -27.15 -6.12 -0.50
N ALA A 71 -26.25 -7.09 -0.32
CA ALA A 71 -26.56 -8.51 -0.52
C ALA A 71 -27.70 -9.01 0.38
N ALA A 72 -27.75 -8.59 1.64
CA ALA A 72 -28.86 -8.92 2.55
C ALA A 72 -30.19 -8.31 2.10
N ARG A 73 -30.18 -7.06 1.58
CA ARG A 73 -31.37 -6.40 1.04
C ARG A 73 -31.86 -7.09 -0.24
N GLU A 74 -30.95 -7.45 -1.14
CA GLU A 74 -31.28 -8.21 -2.36
C GLU A 74 -31.92 -9.55 -2.01
N ALA A 75 -31.36 -10.29 -1.05
CA ALA A 75 -31.93 -11.56 -0.60
C ALA A 75 -33.28 -11.44 0.14
N THR A 76 -33.65 -10.26 0.62
CA THR A 76 -34.96 -10.01 1.28
C THR A 76 -36.02 -9.55 0.28
N ASN A 77 -35.60 -9.00 -0.87
CA ASN A 77 -36.49 -8.55 -1.94
C ASN A 77 -36.78 -9.64 -2.99
N VAL A 78 -36.24 -10.84 -2.80
CA VAL A 78 -36.53 -12.08 -3.53
C VAL A 78 -37.37 -12.97 -2.62
#